data_AF-A0A946MXZ8-F1
#
_entry.id   AF-A0A946MXZ8-F1
#
_cell.length_a   1.000
_cell.length_b   1.000
_cell.length_c   1.000
_cell.angle_alpha   90.00
_cell.angle_beta   90.00
_cell.angle_gamma   90.00
#
_symmetry.space_group_name_H-M   'P 1'
#
loop_
_entity.id
_entity.type
_entity.pdbx_description
1 polymer ?
#
loop_
_entity_poly.entity_id
_entity_poly.type
_entity_poly.pdbx_seq_one_letter_code
_entity_poly.pdbx_strand_id
1 'polypeptide(L)' 'MKPAFTLCLAMVLGLSACGDLKLRKMRSDDKGPEEFTVLPVKPLQNPSDYTALPEPNPAAGNLVDATPKADAIVAL' A
#
# COMPACT_ATOMS: atom_id res chain seq x y z
N MET A 1 20.57 -23.21 19.11
CA MET A 1 20.86 -22.37 17.92
C MET A 1 22.33 -22.02 17.93
N LYS A 2 23.06 -22.26 16.83
CA LYS A 2 24.53 -22.07 16.79
C LYS A 2 24.84 -20.57 16.68
N PRO A 3 25.73 -20.01 17.52
CA PRO A 3 25.98 -18.57 17.58
C PRO A 3 26.47 -17.98 16.24
N ALA A 4 27.20 -18.77 15.46
CA ALA A 4 27.62 -18.40 14.11
C ALA A 4 26.44 -18.18 13.15
N PHE A 5 25.38 -18.99 13.25
CA PHE A 5 24.19 -18.87 12.40
C PHE A 5 23.42 -17.58 12.70
N THR A 6 23.26 -17.24 13.98
CA THR A 6 22.61 -15.99 14.40
C THR A 6 23.40 -14.76 13.94
N LEU A 7 24.73 -14.80 14.03
CA LEU A 7 25.60 -13.71 13.57
C LEU A 7 25.51 -13.52 12.05
N CYS A 8 25.57 -14.60 11.27
CA CYS A 8 25.42 -14.53 9.82
C CYS A 8 24.05 -13.99 9.41
N LEU A 9 22.97 -14.42 10.07
CA LEU A 9 21.61 -13.95 9.77
C LEU A 9 21.45 -12.45 10.06
N ALA A 10 21.96 -11.98 11.20
CA ALA A 10 21.91 -10.56 11.56
C ALA A 10 22.68 -9.68 10.56
N MET A 11 23.83 -10.15 10.07
CA MET A 11 24.67 -9.42 9.12
C MET A 11 23.99 -9.25 7.75
N VAL A 12 23.35 -10.31 7.23
CA VAL A 12 22.66 -10.27 5.93
C VAL A 12 21.45 -9.32 5.98
N LEU A 13 20.65 -9.38 7.05
CA LEU A 13 19.50 -8.49 7.22
C LEU A 13 19.93 -7.03 7.35
N GLY A 14 20.99 -6.75 8.12
CA GLY A 14 21.53 -5.39 8.27
C GLY A 14 22.04 -4.79 6.96
N LEU A 15 22.74 -5.57 6.13
CA LEU A 15 23.22 -5.11 4.82
C LEU A 15 22.07 -4.77 3.86
N SER A 16 21.00 -5.56 3.87
CA SER A 16 19.82 -5.32 3.02
C SER A 16 19.05 -4.05 3.39
N ALA A 17 19.07 -3.66 4.67
CA ALA A 17 18.38 -2.47 5.17
C ALA A 17 19.16 -1.17 4.93
N CYS A 18 20.48 -1.24 4.84
CA CYS A 18 21.37 -0.06 4.72
C CYS A 18 21.93 0.14 3.30
N GLY A 19 21.38 -0.57 2.31
CA GLY A 19 21.70 -0.29 0.90
C GLY A 19 21.11 1.06 0.48
N ASP A 20 21.86 1.84 -0.31
CA ASP A 20 21.38 3.09 -0.94
C ASP A 20 20.34 2.75 -2.02
N LEU A 21 19.15 2.34 -1.58
CA LEU A 21 17.95 2.25 -2.38
C LEU A 21 17.49 3.68 -2.58
N LYS A 22 18.00 4.34 -3.63
CA LYS A 22 17.39 5.54 -4.18
C LYS A 22 15.99 5.18 -4.66
N LEU A 23 15.04 5.13 -3.74
CA LEU A 23 13.62 5.16 -4.02
C LEU A 23 13.44 6.36 -4.92
N ARG A 24 12.92 6.11 -6.13
CA ARG A 24 12.71 7.12 -7.17
C ARG A 24 12.07 8.34 -6.52
N LYS A 25 12.84 9.42 -6.37
CA LYS A 25 12.31 10.69 -5.87
C LYS A 25 11.33 11.19 -6.92
N MET A 26 10.04 10.95 -6.71
CA MET A 26 8.99 11.72 -7.37
C MET A 26 9.10 13.14 -6.81
N ARG A 27 9.86 14.01 -7.50
CA ARG A 27 9.98 15.43 -7.13
C ARG A 27 8.70 16.12 -7.62
N SER A 28 7.79 16.43 -6.71
CA SER A 28 6.82 17.50 -6.91
C SER A 28 7.51 18.81 -6.51
N ASP A 29 7.98 19.59 -7.48
CA ASP A 29 8.55 20.93 -7.23
C ASP A 29 7.47 22.03 -7.15
N ASP A 30 6.19 21.64 -7.17
CA ASP A 30 5.07 22.57 -7.10
C ASP A 30 4.86 23.07 -5.66
N LYS A 31 4.82 24.39 -5.51
CA LYS A 31 4.61 25.08 -4.21
C LYS A 31 3.12 25.17 -3.81
N GLY A 32 2.25 24.45 -4.51
CA GLY A 32 0.81 24.37 -4.21
C GLY A 32 0.52 23.29 -3.16
N PRO A 33 -0.68 23.28 -2.56
CA PRO A 33 -1.16 22.06 -1.91
C PRO A 33 -1.17 20.96 -2.96
N GLU A 34 -0.56 19.81 -2.66
CA GLU A 34 -0.58 18.64 -3.52
C GLU A 34 -2.04 18.30 -3.87
N GLU A 35 -2.49 18.67 -5.08
CA GLU A 35 -3.88 18.56 -5.52
C GLU A 35 -4.39 17.11 -5.50
N PHE A 36 -3.47 16.16 -5.40
CA PHE A 36 -3.74 14.72 -5.35
C PHE A 36 -3.62 14.08 -3.96
N THR A 37 -3.33 14.85 -2.90
CA THR A 37 -3.07 14.26 -1.56
C THR A 37 -4.34 13.78 -0.84
N VAL A 38 -5.53 14.28 -1.22
CA VAL A 38 -6.78 13.84 -0.60
C VAL A 38 -7.82 13.52 -1.67
N LEU A 39 -7.66 12.37 -2.32
CA LEU A 39 -8.78 11.76 -3.03
C LEU A 39 -9.82 11.32 -1.99
N PRO A 40 -11.11 11.66 -2.15
CA PRO A 40 -12.17 11.20 -1.26
C PRO A 40 -12.41 9.71 -1.48
N VAL A 41 -11.58 8.86 -0.87
CA VAL A 41 -11.70 7.41 -0.91
C VAL A 41 -12.65 6.91 0.18
N LYS A 42 -13.29 5.77 -0.06
CA LYS A 42 -14.08 5.09 0.98
C LYS A 42 -13.14 4.52 2.06
N PRO A 43 -13.63 4.31 3.29
CA PRO A 43 -12.84 3.66 4.34
C PRO A 43 -12.37 2.27 3.93
N LEU A 44 -11.17 1.88 4.40
CA LEU A 44 -10.66 0.52 4.22
C LEU A 44 -11.57 -0.51 4.89
N GLN A 45 -11.78 -1.64 4.22
CA GLN A 45 -12.56 -2.77 4.74
C GLN A 45 -11.62 -3.91 5.07
N ASN A 46 -11.74 -4.46 6.29
CA ASN A 46 -11.01 -5.65 6.68
C ASN A 46 -11.68 -6.88 6.08
N PRO A 47 -10.93 -7.79 5.43
CA PRO A 47 -11.49 -9.06 5.00
C PRO A 47 -11.84 -9.93 6.21
N SER A 48 -12.77 -10.86 6.02
CA SER A 48 -13.10 -11.87 7.04
C SER A 48 -11.95 -12.83 7.32
N ASP A 49 -11.09 -13.04 6.33
CA ASP A 49 -9.91 -13.90 6.41
C ASP A 49 -8.75 -13.28 5.60
N TYR A 50 -7.59 -13.12 6.24
CA TYR A 50 -6.37 -12.57 5.62
C TYR A 50 -5.53 -13.63 4.90
N THR A 51 -5.86 -14.91 5.07
CA THR A 51 -5.15 -16.05 4.47
C THR A 51 -5.83 -16.54 3.20
N ALA A 52 -7.15 -16.33 3.08
CA ALA A 52 -7.92 -16.62 1.89
C ALA A 52 -7.80 -15.47 0.88
N LEU A 53 -6.81 -15.55 0.00
CA LEU A 53 -6.71 -14.65 -1.15
C LEU A 53 -7.62 -15.17 -2.27
N PRO A 54 -8.70 -14.45 -2.65
CA PRO A 54 -9.47 -14.81 -3.83
C PRO A 54 -8.62 -14.63 -5.10
N GLU A 55 -8.99 -15.30 -6.19
CA GLU A 55 -8.31 -15.08 -7.47
C GLU A 55 -8.39 -13.59 -7.86
N PRO A 56 -7.27 -12.96 -8.28
CA PRO A 56 -7.29 -11.57 -8.72
C PRO A 56 -8.25 -11.40 -9.89
N ASN A 57 -9.21 -10.48 -9.78
CA ASN A 57 -10.13 -10.12 -10.86
C ASN A 57 -9.64 -8.82 -11.53
N PRO A 58 -9.02 -8.86 -12.72
CA PRO A 58 -8.47 -7.66 -13.36
C PRO A 58 -9.52 -6.66 -13.83
N ALA A 59 -10.77 -7.10 -13.98
CA ALA A 59 -11.88 -6.23 -14.37
C ALA A 59 -12.56 -5.55 -13.16
N ALA A 60 -12.29 -6.02 -11.94
CA ALA A 60 -12.83 -5.42 -10.73
C ALA A 60 -12.10 -4.11 -10.40
N GLY A 61 -12.88 -3.06 -10.12
CA GLY A 61 -12.35 -1.81 -9.58
C GLY A 61 -11.91 -1.96 -8.12
N ASN A 62 -11.18 -0.98 -7.62
CA ASN A 62 -10.76 -0.95 -6.22
C ASN A 62 -11.97 -0.64 -5.32
N LEU A 63 -12.07 -1.35 -4.19
CA LEU A 63 -13.19 -1.23 -3.24
C LEU A 63 -13.27 0.14 -2.57
N VAL A 64 -12.12 0.83 -2.44
CA VAL A 64 -12.06 2.15 -1.80
C VAL A 64 -12.23 3.31 -2.77
N ASP A 65 -12.43 3.04 -4.06
CA ASP A 65 -12.65 4.11 -5.02
C ASP A 65 -14.01 4.80 -4.78
N ALA A 66 -14.05 6.12 -5.01
CA ALA A 66 -15.27 6.90 -4.91
C ALA A 66 -16.27 6.47 -5.99
N THR A 67 -17.52 6.19 -5.62
CA THR A 67 -18.58 5.81 -6.57
C THR A 67 -19.81 6.72 -6.39
N PRO A 68 -19.70 8.03 -6.65
CA PRO A 68 -20.71 9.03 -6.26
C PRO A 68 -22.11 8.74 -6.81
N LYS A 69 -22.21 8.20 -8.03
CA LYS A 69 -23.50 7.80 -8.62
C LYS A 69 -24.16 6.67 -7.83
N ALA A 70 -23.40 5.61 -7.51
CA ALA A 70 -23.92 4.48 -6.74
C ALA A 70 -24.25 4.90 -5.30
N ASP A 71 -23.39 5.70 -4.70
CA ASP A 71 -23.57 6.19 -3.32
C ASP A 71 -24.81 7.10 -3.22
N ALA A 72 -25.06 7.94 -4.23
CA ALA A 72 -26.28 8.76 -4.30
C ALA A 72 -27.57 7.94 -4.46
N ILE A 73 -27.53 6.82 -5.18
CA ILE A 73 -28.68 5.93 -5.34
C ILE A 73 -29.03 5.23 -4.02
N VAL A 74 -28.02 4.82 -3.23
CA VAL A 74 -28.23 4.16 -1.93
C VAL A 74 -28.82 5.10 -0.88
N ALA A 75 -28.60 6.41 -1.01
CA ALA A 75 -29.04 7.41 -0.04
C ALA A 75 -30.48 7.92 -0.24
N LEU A 76 -31.16 7.53 -1.34
CA LEU A 76 -32.54 7.94 -1.67
C LEU A 76 -33.56 6.92 -1.15
#